data_AF-A0A1Z8ADA7-F1
#
_entry.id   AF-A0A1Z8ADA7-F1
#
_cell.length_a   1.000
_cell.length_b   1.000
_cell.length_c   1.000
_cell.angle_alpha   90.00
_cell.angle_beta   90.00
_cell.angle_gamma   90.00
#
_symmetry.space_group_name_H-M   'P 1'
#
loop_
_entity.id
_entity.type
_entity.pdbx_description
1 polymer ?
#
loop_
_entity_poly.entity_id
_entity_poly.type
_entity_poly.pdbx_seq_one_letter_code
_entity_poly.pdbx_strand_id
1 'polypeptide(L)'
;MFDRPTLYFRRKSNGAAIYRVATGAHARLDMIQIGILKHNGEVKPSGKQEPTEVELVEIAAWYDARKADQKTRDTARVDQLVGDMNAVAQWVQTNANDSQITQSAQPILMAMHDLRTTLVRRLSDQGK
;
A
#
# COMPACT_ATOMS: atom_id res chain seq x y z
N MET A 1 -25.32 16.89 -9.16
CA MET A 1 -25.32 15.71 -10.04
C MET A 1 -24.02 14.98 -9.75
N PHE A 2 -24.04 13.94 -8.93
CA PHE A 2 -22.82 13.17 -8.64
C PHE A 2 -22.60 12.25 -9.83
N ASP A 3 -21.66 12.64 -10.68
CA ASP A 3 -21.21 11.84 -11.81
C ASP A 3 -20.74 10.50 -11.27
N ARG A 4 -21.29 9.40 -11.78
CA ARG A 4 -20.88 8.07 -11.33
C ARG A 4 -19.41 7.89 -11.69
N PRO A 5 -18.58 7.22 -10.84
CA PRO A 5 -17.21 6.91 -11.22
C PRO A 5 -17.22 6.20 -12.57
N THR A 6 -16.63 6.84 -13.58
CA THR A 6 -16.60 6.29 -14.94
C THR A 6 -15.46 5.27 -15.05
N LEU A 7 -14.52 5.33 -14.10
CA LEU A 7 -13.34 4.49 -14.06
C LEU A 7 -13.40 3.42 -12.96
N TYR A 8 -13.00 2.21 -13.33
CA TYR A 8 -12.71 1.13 -12.40
C TYR A 8 -11.20 0.89 -12.32
N PHE A 9 -10.67 0.82 -11.10
CA PHE A 9 -9.25 0.60 -10.81
C PHE A 9 -9.01 -0.82 -10.29
N ARG A 10 -8.46 -1.68 -11.15
CA ARG A 10 -8.03 -3.03 -10.75
C ARG A 10 -6.65 -2.96 -10.11
N ARG A 11 -6.58 -3.13 -8.80
CA ARG A 11 -5.32 -3.12 -8.04
C ARG A 11 -4.36 -4.22 -8.50
N LYS A 12 -3.07 -3.90 -8.53
CA LYS A 12 -1.95 -4.81 -8.81
C LYS A 12 -0.84 -4.57 -7.76
N SER A 13 0.16 -5.46 -7.72
CA SER A 13 1.31 -5.33 -6.80
C SER A 13 2.11 -4.03 -7.00
N ASN A 14 2.14 -3.47 -8.21
CA ASN A 14 2.89 -2.26 -8.57
C ASN A 14 2.03 -1.14 -9.20
N GLY A 15 0.77 -1.00 -8.77
CA GLY A 15 -0.13 0.04 -9.27
C GLY A 15 -1.57 -0.45 -9.50
N ALA A 16 -2.20 0.02 -10.56
CA ALA A 16 -3.54 -0.41 -10.95
C ALA A 16 -3.71 -0.39 -12.48
N ALA A 17 -4.52 -1.30 -13.00
CA ALA A 17 -5.07 -1.14 -14.35
C ALA A 17 -6.35 -0.30 -14.28
N ILE A 18 -6.51 0.62 -15.22
CA ILE A 18 -7.59 1.61 -15.28
C ILE A 18 -8.52 1.19 -16.41
N TYR A 19 -9.80 1.04 -16.09
CA TYR A 19 -10.83 0.64 -17.03
C TYR A 19 -11.91 1.70 -17.09
N ARG A 20 -12.28 2.13 -18.30
CA ARG A 20 -13.54 2.83 -18.51
C ARG A 20 -14.67 1.81 -18.48
N VAL A 21 -15.69 2.06 -17.66
CA VAL A 21 -16.86 1.19 -17.55
C VAL A 21 -17.99 1.79 -18.37
N ALA A 22 -18.39 1.10 -19.43
CA ALA A 22 -19.56 1.46 -20.22
C ALA A 22 -20.76 0.61 -19.83
N THR A 23 -21.94 1.24 -19.74
CA THR A 23 -23.20 0.52 -19.51
C THR A 23 -23.81 0.16 -20.87
N GLY A 24 -23.77 -1.12 -21.25
CA GLY A 24 -24.42 -1.59 -22.48
C GLY A 24 -25.94 -1.73 -22.31
N ALA A 25 -26.67 -1.75 -23.44
CA ALA A 25 -28.15 -1.81 -23.48
C ALA A 25 -28.78 -3.08 -22.84
N HIS A 26 -27.98 -4.11 -22.56
CA HIS A 26 -28.45 -5.41 -22.05
C HIS A 26 -27.68 -5.90 -20.81
N ALA A 27 -27.40 -5.01 -19.86
CA ALA A 27 -26.74 -5.33 -18.58
C ALA A 27 -25.33 -5.95 -18.70
N ARG A 28 -24.69 -5.90 -19.88
CA ARG A 28 -23.27 -6.22 -20.04
C ARG A 28 -22.44 -5.02 -19.63
N LEU A 29 -21.58 -5.22 -18.64
CA LEU A 29 -20.55 -4.26 -18.25
C LEU A 29 -19.36 -4.46 -19.18
N ASP A 30 -19.19 -3.54 -20.12
CA ASP A 30 -18.00 -3.51 -20.97
C ASP A 30 -16.92 -2.70 -20.25
N MET A 31 -15.76 -3.35 -20.03
CA MET A 31 -14.61 -2.74 -19.37
C MET A 31 -13.50 -2.56 -20.39
N ILE A 32 -13.30 -1.32 -20.82
CA ILE A 32 -12.23 -0.99 -21.77
C ILE A 32 -11.03 -0.52 -20.98
N GLN A 33 -9.91 -1.24 -21.08
CA GLN A 33 -8.68 -0.80 -20.42
C GLN A 33 -8.15 0.44 -21.14
N ILE A 34 -8.02 1.54 -20.41
CA ILE A 34 -7.54 2.83 -20.94
C ILE A 34 -6.13 3.16 -20.46
N GLY A 35 -5.64 2.45 -19.43
CA GLY A 35 -4.28 2.67 -18.97
C GLY A 35 -3.84 1.80 -17.81
N ILE A 36 -2.63 2.08 -17.37
CA ILE A 36 -2.00 1.52 -16.18
C ILE A 36 -1.50 2.69 -15.34
N LEU A 37 -2.02 2.81 -14.12
CA LEU A 37 -1.49 3.70 -13.10
C LEU A 37 -0.36 2.98 -12.37
N LYS A 38 0.82 3.58 -12.32
CA LYS A 38 1.96 3.06 -11.56
C LYS A 38 1.94 3.53 -10.10
N HIS A 39 2.78 2.92 -9.26
CA HIS A 39 2.91 3.30 -7.84
C HIS A 39 3.31 4.77 -7.63
N ASN A 40 3.95 5.41 -8.61
CA ASN A 40 4.50 6.78 -8.51
C ASN A 40 3.51 7.83 -9.02
N GLY A 41 2.30 7.42 -9.40
CA GLY A 41 1.28 8.29 -9.97
C GLY A 41 1.35 8.43 -11.50
N GLU A 42 2.37 7.86 -12.16
CA GLU A 42 2.48 7.89 -13.62
C GLU A 42 1.36 7.05 -14.25
N VAL A 43 0.62 7.66 -15.18
CA VAL A 43 -0.41 6.98 -15.97
C VAL A 43 0.18 6.63 -17.34
N LYS A 44 0.19 5.35 -17.67
CA LYS A 44 0.55 4.85 -19.00
C LYS A 44 -0.71 4.48 -19.78
N PRO A 45 -1.07 5.21 -20.85
CA PRO A 45 -2.23 4.86 -21.68
C PRO A 45 -2.12 3.45 -22.29
N SER A 46 -3.26 2.80 -22.49
CA SER A 46 -3.32 1.50 -23.16
C SER A 46 -3.79 1.66 -24.60
N GLY A 47 -2.85 1.60 -25.55
CA GLY A 47 -3.16 1.63 -26.97
C GLY A 47 -3.79 2.95 -27.43
N LYS A 48 -4.91 2.87 -28.16
CA LYS A 48 -5.56 4.03 -28.81
C LYS A 48 -6.57 4.78 -27.91
N GLN A 49 -6.84 4.30 -26.71
CA GLN A 49 -7.80 4.93 -25.81
C GLN A 49 -7.08 5.66 -24.70
N GLU A 50 -6.72 6.91 -24.96
CA GLU A 50 -6.14 7.78 -23.96
C GLU A 50 -7.22 8.25 -22.96
N PRO A 51 -6.86 8.44 -21.68
CA PRO A 51 -7.74 9.10 -20.72
C PRO A 51 -8.04 10.54 -21.15
N THR A 52 -9.30 10.94 -21.05
CA THR A 52 -9.72 12.35 -21.20
C THR A 52 -9.27 13.19 -20.01
N GLU A 53 -9.34 14.51 -20.10
CA GLU A 53 -8.99 15.41 -18.99
C GLU A 53 -9.81 15.13 -17.71
N VAL A 54 -11.11 14.86 -17.86
CA VAL A 54 -12.00 14.50 -16.73
C VAL A 54 -11.54 13.20 -16.08
N GLU A 55 -11.15 12.22 -16.88
CA GLU A 55 -10.65 10.93 -16.39
C GLU A 55 -9.28 11.07 -15.72
N LEU A 56 -8.41 11.94 -16.21
CA LEU A 56 -7.13 12.23 -15.55
C LEU A 56 -7.35 12.82 -14.16
N VAL A 57 -8.36 13.69 -13.98
CA VAL A 57 -8.75 14.21 -12.65
C VAL A 57 -9.26 13.09 -11.75
N GLU A 58 -10.10 12.19 -12.26
CA GLU A 58 -10.60 11.03 -11.51
C GLU A 58 -9.46 10.08 -11.10
N ILE A 59 -8.49 9.83 -12.00
CA ILE A 59 -7.30 9.01 -11.72
C ILE A 59 -6.43 9.65 -10.64
N ALA A 60 -6.20 10.97 -10.71
CA ALA A 60 -5.43 11.70 -9.71
C ALA A 60 -6.11 11.63 -8.33
N ALA A 61 -7.42 11.88 -8.26
CA ALA A 61 -8.19 11.80 -7.01
C ALA A 61 -8.14 10.39 -6.40
N TRP A 62 -8.27 9.34 -7.22
CA TRP A 62 -8.14 7.95 -6.76
C TRP A 62 -6.74 7.65 -6.23
N TYR A 63 -5.70 8.13 -6.91
CA TYR A 63 -4.31 7.94 -6.49
C TYR A 63 -4.04 8.63 -5.14
N ASP A 64 -4.51 9.85 -4.95
CA ASP A 64 -4.31 10.61 -3.71
C ASP A 64 -5.06 9.98 -2.53
N ALA A 65 -6.31 9.55 -2.72
CA ALA A 65 -7.06 8.81 -1.71
C ALA A 65 -6.31 7.53 -1.30
N ARG A 66 -5.77 6.79 -2.27
CA ARG A 66 -4.99 5.58 -2.00
C ARG A 66 -3.68 5.85 -1.28
N LYS A 67 -3.01 6.96 -1.58
CA LYS A 67 -1.78 7.38 -0.89
C LYS A 67 -2.08 7.74 0.57
N ALA A 68 -3.20 8.42 0.83
CA ALA A 68 -3.67 8.70 2.18
C ALA A 68 -4.01 7.41 2.96
N ASP A 69 -4.69 6.46 2.31
CA ASP A 69 -4.96 5.14 2.89
C ASP A 69 -3.65 4.37 3.18
N GLN A 70 -2.68 4.41 2.27
CA GLN A 70 -1.38 3.76 2.47
C GLN A 70 -0.65 4.35 3.67
N LYS A 71 -0.60 5.68 3.77
CA LYS A 71 0.00 6.37 4.93
C LYS A 71 -0.67 5.96 6.23
N THR A 72 -2.01 5.88 6.24
CA THR A 72 -2.78 5.43 7.40
C THR A 72 -2.44 3.99 7.78
N ARG A 73 -2.34 3.08 6.78
CA ARG A 73 -1.92 1.69 7.02
C ARG A 73 -0.49 1.58 7.51
N ASP A 74 0.42 2.42 7.00
CA ASP A 74 1.82 2.42 7.43
C ASP A 74 1.92 2.84 8.91
N THR A 75 1.18 3.87 9.33
CA THR A 75 1.08 4.25 10.75
C THR A 75 0.51 3.13 11.60
N ALA A 76 -0.63 2.55 11.20
CA ALA A 76 -1.25 1.45 11.94
C ALA A 76 -0.33 0.22 12.04
N ARG A 77 0.49 -0.05 11.01
CA ARG A 77 1.49 -1.13 11.02
C ARG A 77 2.61 -0.86 12.03
N VAL A 78 3.03 0.39 12.21
CA VAL A 78 4.03 0.74 13.23
C VAL A 78 3.46 0.51 14.62
N ASP A 79 2.23 0.95 14.89
CA ASP A 79 1.57 0.73 16.18
C ASP A 79 1.40 -0.76 16.49
N GLN A 80 0.99 -1.54 15.48
CA GLN A 80 0.89 -3.00 15.61
C GLN A 80 2.26 -3.63 15.92
N LEU A 81 3.33 -3.24 15.21
CA LEU A 81 4.68 -3.77 15.44
C LEU A 81 5.17 -3.46 16.86
N VAL A 82 4.93 -2.24 17.38
CA VAL A 82 5.27 -1.88 18.76
C VAL A 82 4.51 -2.76 19.75
N GLY A 83 3.23 -3.00 19.51
CA GLY A 83 2.41 -3.92 20.31
C GLY A 83 2.96 -5.34 20.30
N ASP A 84 3.27 -5.88 19.12
CA ASP A 84 3.82 -7.22 18.96
C ASP A 84 5.18 -7.37 19.66
N MET A 85 6.08 -6.37 19.55
CA MET A 85 7.37 -6.38 20.24
C MET A 85 7.21 -6.40 21.77
N ASN A 86 6.29 -5.59 22.31
CA ASN A 86 6.00 -5.57 23.75
C ASN A 86 5.40 -6.90 24.23
N ALA A 87 4.49 -7.48 23.44
CA ALA A 87 3.88 -8.77 23.76
C ALA A 87 4.90 -9.91 23.75
N VAL A 88 5.81 -9.93 22.76
CA VAL A 88 6.90 -10.91 22.70
C VAL A 88 7.85 -10.73 23.88
N ALA A 89 8.21 -9.50 24.26
CA ALA A 89 9.06 -9.24 25.41
C ALA A 89 8.43 -9.79 26.71
N GLN A 90 7.14 -9.51 26.92
CA GLN A 90 6.39 -10.03 28.07
C GLN A 90 6.33 -11.56 28.07
N TRP A 91 6.07 -12.17 26.90
CA TRP A 91 6.05 -13.63 26.76
C TRP A 91 7.42 -14.25 27.08
N VAL A 92 8.52 -13.68 26.57
CA VAL A 92 9.89 -14.11 26.91
C VAL A 92 10.12 -14.07 28.41
N GLN A 93 9.66 -13.02 29.09
CA GLN A 93 9.87 -12.84 30.52
C GLN A 93 9.08 -13.83 31.39
N THR A 94 7.88 -14.22 30.97
CA THR A 94 6.93 -14.91 31.86
C THR A 94 6.56 -16.33 31.45
N ASN A 95 6.61 -16.64 30.15
CA ASN A 95 5.95 -17.84 29.60
C ASN A 95 6.84 -18.66 28.66
N ALA A 96 7.89 -18.08 28.07
CA ALA A 96 8.73 -18.77 27.10
C ALA A 96 9.60 -19.85 27.76
N ASN A 97 9.75 -21.00 27.10
CA ASN A 97 10.72 -22.01 27.51
C ASN A 97 12.05 -21.91 26.73
N ASP A 98 13.09 -22.56 27.24
CA ASP A 98 14.45 -22.48 26.69
C ASP A 98 14.56 -22.89 25.22
N SER A 99 13.75 -23.87 24.79
CA SER A 99 13.74 -24.33 23.40
C SER A 99 13.14 -23.27 22.47
N GLN A 100 12.04 -22.64 22.89
CA GLN A 100 11.41 -21.55 22.14
C GLN A 100 12.33 -20.31 22.07
N ILE A 101 13.01 -19.97 23.17
CA ILE A 101 13.99 -18.88 23.20
C ILE A 101 15.14 -19.16 22.22
N THR A 102 15.73 -20.36 22.29
CA THR A 102 16.85 -20.75 21.43
C THR A 102 16.48 -20.66 19.94
N GLN A 103 15.26 -21.05 19.58
CA GLN A 103 14.79 -21.02 18.18
C GLN A 103 14.49 -19.59 17.68
N SER A 104 13.95 -18.73 18.54
CA SER A 104 13.43 -17.41 18.13
C SER A 104 14.39 -16.24 18.39
N ALA A 105 15.33 -16.36 19.33
CA ALA A 105 16.17 -15.23 19.75
C ALA A 105 17.01 -14.66 18.61
N GLN A 106 17.75 -15.50 17.87
CA GLN A 106 18.65 -15.01 16.82
C GLN A 106 17.90 -14.29 15.68
N PRO A 107 16.80 -14.85 15.10
CA PRO A 107 16.00 -14.12 14.12
C PRO A 107 15.46 -12.78 14.62
N ILE A 108 14.95 -12.74 15.86
CA ILE A 108 14.40 -11.51 16.46
C ILE A 108 15.49 -10.46 16.61
N LEU A 109 16.65 -10.82 17.17
CA LEU A 109 17.75 -9.89 17.39
C LEU A 109 18.28 -9.31 16.07
N MET A 110 18.39 -10.12 15.02
CA MET A 110 18.80 -9.65 13.69
C MET A 110 17.79 -8.66 13.10
N ALA A 111 16.48 -8.96 13.18
CA ALA A 111 15.43 -8.07 12.69
C ALA A 111 15.41 -6.72 13.46
N MET A 112 15.58 -6.77 14.79
CA MET A 112 15.68 -5.56 15.62
C MET A 112 16.91 -4.72 15.27
N HIS A 113 18.06 -5.37 15.02
CA HIS A 113 19.29 -4.69 14.65
C HIS A 113 19.17 -3.96 13.30
N ASP A 114 18.62 -4.62 12.29
CA ASP A 114 18.39 -4.01 10.96
C ASP A 114 17.42 -2.82 11.04
N LEU A 115 16.29 -3.01 11.74
CA LEU A 115 15.30 -1.94 11.96
C LEU A 115 15.92 -0.74 12.69
N ARG A 116 16.66 -0.99 13.77
CA ARG A 116 17.36 0.07 14.53
C ARG A 116 18.33 0.84 13.63
N THR A 117 19.16 0.13 12.86
CA THR A 117 20.15 0.76 11.98
C THR A 117 19.49 1.65 10.94
N THR A 118 18.41 1.19 10.33
CA THR A 118 17.63 1.96 9.35
C THR A 118 16.99 3.20 9.96
N LEU A 119 16.38 3.08 11.15
CA LEU A 119 15.75 4.19 11.85
C LEU A 119 16.77 5.26 12.27
N VAL A 120 17.88 4.84 12.88
CA VAL A 120 18.95 5.76 13.33
C VAL A 120 19.49 6.55 12.15
N ARG A 121 19.79 5.88 11.03
CA ARG A 121 20.25 6.55 9.80
C ARG A 121 19.25 7.61 9.33
N ARG A 122 17.96 7.26 9.25
CA ARG A 122 16.91 8.19 8.80
C ARG A 122 16.75 9.39 9.73
N LEU A 123 16.82 9.19 11.04
CA LEU A 123 16.76 10.28 12.02
C LEU A 123 17.98 11.20 11.94
N SER A 124 19.17 10.64 11.71
CA SER A 124 20.39 11.43 11.49
C SER A 124 20.36 12.24 10.19
N ASP A 125 19.77 11.69 9.12
CA ASP A 125 19.60 12.40 7.85
C ASP A 125 18.53 13.52 7.93
N GLN A 126 17.53 13.40 8.82
CA GLN A 126 16.52 14.44 9.05
C GLN A 126 17.01 15.64 9.88
N GLY A 127 18.11 15.46 10.63
CA GLY A 127 18.70 16.51 11.46
C GLY A 127 19.76 17.37 10.76
N LYS A 128 19.99 17.14 9.45
CA LYS A 128 20.89 17.92 8.59
C LYS A 128 20.07 18.79 7.63
#